data_AF-A0A956SNI1-F1
#
_entry.id   AF-A0A956SNI1-F1
#
_cell.length_a   1.000
_cell.length_b   1.000
_cell.length_c   1.000
_cell.angle_alpha   90.00
_cell.angle_beta   90.00
_cell.angle_gamma   90.00
#
_symmetry.space_group_name_H-M   'P 1'
#
loop_
_entity.id
_entity.type
_entity.pdbx_description
1 polymer ?
#
loop_
_entity_poly.entity_id
_entity_poly.type
_entity_poly.pdbx_seq_one_letter_code
_entity_poly.pdbx_strand_id
1 'polypeptide(L)' 'MFNKYKNFTEKHPYSYVILIMIVASFIGISIEYIVNKDFIGGGLYTALALTLVELLRVRKRNKH' A
#
# COMPACT_ATOMS: atom_id res chain seq x y z
N MET A 1 -15.64 0.41 -15.10
CA MET A 1 -14.72 0.97 -14.09
C MET A 1 -13.43 0.16 -13.91
N PHE A 2 -13.49 -1.18 -13.80
CA PHE A 2 -12.30 -2.03 -13.61
C PHE A 2 -11.22 -1.89 -14.69
N ASN A 3 -11.57 -1.76 -15.98
CA ASN A 3 -10.55 -1.61 -17.05
C ASN A 3 -9.74 -0.31 -16.97
N LYS A 4 -10.34 0.79 -16.51
CA LYS A 4 -9.60 2.05 -16.31
C LYS A 4 -8.64 1.94 -15.12
N TYR A 5 -9.07 1.27 -14.05
CA TYR A 5 -8.22 1.03 -12.88
C TYR A 5 -7.03 0.13 -13.23
N LYS A 6 -7.29 -0.95 -13.97
CA LYS A 6 -6.24 -1.85 -14.47
C LYS A 6 -5.22 -1.11 -15.37
N ASN A 7 -5.70 -0.31 -16.32
CA ASN A 7 -4.80 0.49 -17.16
C ASN A 7 -3.98 1.50 -16.35
N PHE A 8 -4.56 2.09 -15.30
CA PHE A 8 -3.82 3.01 -14.42
C PHE A 8 -2.74 2.27 -13.62
N THR A 9 -3.05 1.09 -13.08
CA THR A 9 -2.06 0.25 -12.36
C THR A 9 -0.91 -0.23 -13.26
N GLU A 10 -1.18 -0.46 -14.54
CA GLU A 10 -0.16 -0.90 -15.51
C GLU A 10 0.66 0.27 -16.05
N LYS A 11 0.05 1.44 -16.24
CA LYS A 11 0.72 2.62 -16.80
C LYS A 11 1.51 3.41 -15.77
N HIS A 12 1.08 3.41 -14.51
CA HIS A 12 1.74 4.12 -13.39
C HIS A 12 1.91 3.22 -12.17
N PRO A 13 2.71 2.14 -12.27
CA PRO A 13 2.82 1.12 -11.23
C PRO A 13 3.40 1.67 -9.91
N TYR A 14 4.36 2.59 -9.96
CA TYR A 14 4.93 3.21 -8.76
C TYR A 14 3.96 4.16 -8.06
N SER A 15 3.23 5.00 -8.81
CA SER A 15 2.22 5.90 -8.26
C SER A 15 1.07 5.13 -7.60
N TYR A 16 0.71 3.98 -8.18
CA TYR A 16 -0.27 3.07 -7.58
C TYR A 16 0.20 2.48 -6.25
N VAL A 17 1.44 2.02 -6.16
CA VAL A 17 2.02 1.50 -4.90
C VAL A 17 2.05 2.59 -3.83
N ILE A 18 2.44 3.82 -4.18
CA ILE A 18 2.44 4.96 -3.24
C ILE A 18 1.01 5.27 -2.76
N LEU A 19 0.04 5.29 -3.66
CA LEU A 19 -1.37 5.52 -3.31
C LEU A 19 -1.87 4.46 -2.32
N ILE A 20 -1.60 3.18 -2.58
CA ILE A 20 -1.97 2.09 -1.68
C ILE A 20 -1.26 2.22 -0.33
N MET A 21 0.03 2.52 -0.32
CA MET A 21 0.81 2.68 0.90
C MET A 21 0.20 3.77 1.79
N ILE A 22 -0.17 4.91 1.21
CA ILE A 22 -0.78 6.04 1.94
C ILE A 22 -2.12 5.59 2.54
N VAL A 23 -3.01 5.01 1.74
CA VAL A 23 -4.34 4.57 2.20
C VAL A 23 -4.22 3.49 3.28
N ALA A 24 -3.37 2.49 3.07
CA ALA A 24 -3.16 1.41 4.03
C ALA A 24 -2.57 1.93 5.36
N SER A 25 -1.66 2.89 5.30
CA SER A 25 -1.09 3.53 6.50
C SER A 25 -2.15 4.32 7.27
N PHE A 26 -2.98 5.11 6.58
CA PHE A 26 -4.09 5.83 7.23
C PHE A 26 -5.06 4.88 7.92
N ILE A 27 -5.44 3.77 7.27
CA ILE A 27 -6.34 2.77 7.86
C ILE A 27 -5.68 2.11 9.06
N GLY A 28 -4.42 1.67 8.93
CA GLY A 28 -3.67 1.02 10.02
C GLY A 28 -3.55 1.93 11.24
N ILE A 29 -3.11 3.16 11.05
CA ILE A 29 -2.99 4.17 12.12
C ILE A 29 -4.36 4.49 12.74
N SER A 30 -5.42 4.58 11.93
CA SER A 30 -6.77 4.89 12.44
C SER A 30 -7.31 3.76 13.32
N ILE A 31 -7.14 2.50 12.92
CA ILE A 31 -7.56 1.34 13.72
C ILE A 31 -6.76 1.27 15.02
N GLU A 32 -5.43 1.44 14.94
CA GLU A 32 -4.54 1.43 16.09
C GLU A 32 -4.92 2.52 17.10
N TYR A 33 -5.22 3.72 16.60
CA TYR A 33 -5.65 4.84 17.42
C TYR A 33 -7.03 4.61 18.07
N ILE A 34 -7.97 3.98 17.36
CA ILE A 34 -9.30 3.70 17.93
C ILE A 34 -9.23 2.61 19.00
N VAL A 35 -8.45 1.55 18.78
CA VAL A 35 -8.42 0.37 19.66
C VAL A 35 -7.44 0.54 20.81
N ASN A 36 -6.22 0.99 20.53
CA ASN A 36 -5.13 1.07 21.50
C ASN A 36 -4.90 2.49 22.03
N LYS A 37 -5.55 3.51 21.43
CA LYS A 37 -5.24 4.94 21.66
C LYS A 37 -3.77 5.32 21.41
N ASP A 38 -3.07 4.47 20.65
CA ASP A 38 -1.68 4.65 20.26
C ASP A 38 -1.58 4.82 18.74
N PHE A 39 -0.62 5.63 18.30
CA PHE A 39 -0.40 5.92 16.87
C PHE A 39 0.63 5.00 16.20
N ILE A 40 1.47 4.33 17.00
CA ILE A 40 2.56 3.48 16.52
C ILE A 40 2.34 2.08 17.03
N GLY A 41 2.04 1.15 16.13
CA GLY A 41 2.07 -0.26 16.45
C GLY A 41 1.89 -1.15 15.22
N GLY A 42 1.25 -2.30 15.43
CA GLY A 42 1.24 -3.41 14.48
C GLY A 42 0.71 -3.04 13.10
N GLY A 43 -0.22 -2.09 13.01
CA GLY A 43 -0.81 -1.66 11.74
C GLY A 43 0.21 -0.97 10.84
N LEU A 44 1.06 -0.14 11.43
CA LEU A 44 2.09 0.64 10.72
C LEU A 44 3.20 -0.28 10.19
N TYR A 45 3.68 -1.21 11.02
CA TYR A 45 4.68 -2.20 10.61
C TYR A 45 4.16 -3.16 9.53
N THR A 46 2.89 -3.56 9.62
CA THR A 46 2.25 -4.43 8.62
C THR A 46 2.11 -3.70 7.28
N ALA A 47 1.70 -2.42 7.29
CA ALA A 47 1.61 -1.62 6.08
C ALA A 47 2.96 -1.43 5.38
N LEU A 48 4.03 -1.19 6.16
CA LEU A 48 5.40 -1.11 5.64
C LEU A 48 5.86 -2.44 5.01
N ALA A 49 5.62 -3.56 5.69
CA ALA A 49 5.97 -4.88 5.18
C ALA A 49 5.24 -5.21 3.86
N LEU A 50 3.93 -4.95 3.80
CA LEU A 50 3.14 -5.16 2.58
C LEU A 50 3.59 -4.26 1.43
N THR A 51 3.96 -3.01 1.73
CA THR A 51 4.47 -2.08 0.72
C THR A 51 5.79 -2.58 0.12
N LEU A 52 6.71 -3.11 0.94
CA LEU A 52 7.96 -3.70 0.46
C LEU A 52 7.70 -4.91 -0.44
N VAL A 53 6.73 -5.77 -0.08
CA VAL A 53 6.35 -6.93 -0.90
C VAL A 53 5.79 -6.49 -2.26
N GLU A 54 4.88 -5.51 -2.29
CA GLU A 54 4.33 -5.00 -3.55
C GLU A 54 5.39 -4.28 -4.41
N LEU A 55 6.34 -3.58 -3.80
CA LEU A 55 7.47 -2.97 -4.52
C LEU A 55 8.34 -4.04 -5.23
N LEU A 56 8.64 -5.15 -4.53
CA LEU A 56 9.37 -6.28 -5.10
C LEU A 56 8.58 -6.95 -6.23
N ARG A 57 7.26 -7.10 -6.06
CA ARG A 57 6.37 -7.66 -7.07
C ARG A 57 6.34 -6.81 -8.34
N VAL A 58 6.18 -5.49 -8.21
CA VAL A 58 6.23 -4.54 -9.33
C VAL A 58 7.58 -4.58 -10.03
N ARG A 59 8.69 -4.60 -9.27
CA ARG A 59 10.05 -4.71 -9.84
C ARG A 59 10.21 -5.98 -10.67
N LYS A 60 9.67 -7.11 -10.20
CA LYS A 60 9.73 -8.39 -10.93
C LYS A 60 8.86 -8.36 -12.20
N ARG A 61 7.70 -7.68 -12.16
CA ARG A 61 6.79 -7.55 -13.30
C ARG A 61 7.31 -6.62 -14.40
N ASN A 62 8.00 -5.53 -14.04
CA ASN A 62 8.61 -4.59 -15.00
C ASN A 62 9.95 -5.05 -15.59
N LYS A 63 10.56 -6.11 -15.05
CA LYS A 63 11.80 -6.70 -15.57
C LYS A 63 11.54 -7.74 -16.67
N HIS A 64 10.28 -8.05 -16.95
CA HIS A 64 9.82 -8.98 -17.98
C HIS A 64 9.13 -8.20 -19.10
#